data_AF-A0A2S8FZG5-F1
#
_entry.id   AF-A0A2S8FZG5-F1
#
_cell.length_a   1.000
_cell.length_b   1.000
_cell.length_c   1.000
_cell.angle_alpha   90.00
_cell.angle_beta   90.00
_cell.angle_gamma   90.00
#
_symmetry.space_group_name_H-M   'P 1'
#
loop_
_entity.id
_entity.type
_entity.pdbx_description
1 polymer ?
#
loop_
_entity_poly.entity_id
_entity_poly.type
_entity_poly.pdbx_seq_one_letter_code
_entity_poly.pdbx_strand_id
1 'polypeptide(L)' 'MSIAEQLREQIETSDKSRYEIARQSGIAQSVLARFVAGETSLSMANVEKLVSYFELELTERPKGKKHRGKTDSR' A
#
# COMPACT_ATOMS: atom_id res chain seq x y z
N MET A 1 -2.34 9.56 -2.58
CA MET A 1 -2.12 8.27 -1.91
C MET A 1 -0.76 8.22 -1.25
N SER A 2 -0.73 7.94 0.05
CA SER A 2 0.44 7.61 0.87
C SER A 2 0.70 6.10 0.84
N ILE A 3 1.87 5.66 1.30
CA ILE A 3 2.19 4.22 1.41
C ILE A 3 1.22 3.50 2.34
N ALA A 4 0.82 4.14 3.45
CA ALA A 4 -0.15 3.54 4.37
C ALA A 4 -1.51 3.33 3.69
N GLU A 5 -1.97 4.29 2.89
CA GLU A 5 -3.21 4.14 2.10
C GLU A 5 -3.08 3.03 1.05
N GLN A 6 -1.95 2.94 0.35
CA GLN A 6 -1.69 1.85 -0.62
C GLN A 6 -1.76 0.48 0.03
N LEU A 7 -1.14 0.32 1.20
CA LEU A 7 -1.17 -0.94 1.92
C LEU A 7 -2.56 -1.28 2.46
N ARG A 8 -3.34 -0.29 2.90
CA ARG A 8 -4.75 -0.52 3.30
C ARG A 8 -5.59 -0.98 2.11
N GLU A 9 -5.50 -0.28 0.99
CA GLU A 9 -6.21 -0.65 -0.23
C GLU A 9 -5.81 -2.07 -0.68
N GLN A 10 -4.53 -2.40 -0.65
CA GLN A 10 -4.07 -3.74 -1.02
C GLN A 10 -4.63 -4.83 -0.09
N ILE A 11 -4.74 -4.56 1.22
CA ILE A 11 -5.35 -5.49 2.17
C ILE A 11 -6.86 -5.66 1.91
N GLU A 12 -7.56 -4.57 1.59
CA GLU A 12 -9.01 -4.57 1.37
C GLU A 12 -9.43 -5.16 0.04
N THR A 13 -8.60 -4.99 -0.99
CA THR A 13 -8.87 -5.49 -2.35
C THR A 13 -8.30 -6.89 -2.61
N SER A 14 -7.53 -7.45 -1.66
CA SER A 14 -7.02 -8.82 -1.81
C SER A 14 -8.14 -9.85 -1.70
N ASP A 15 -8.00 -10.96 -2.42
CA ASP A 15 -8.90 -12.13 -2.32
C ASP A 15 -8.77 -12.90 -0.99
N LYS A 16 -7.90 -12.45 -0.08
CA LYS A 16 -7.64 -13.07 1.22
C LYS A 16 -8.31 -12.28 2.32
N SER A 17 -8.90 -13.00 3.27
CA SER A 17 -9.40 -12.39 4.49
C SER A 17 -8.26 -11.78 5.31
N ARG A 18 -8.56 -10.73 6.08
CA ARG A 18 -7.60 -10.13 7.03
C ARG A 18 -6.97 -11.16 7.98
N TYR A 19 -7.72 -12.21 8.33
CA TYR A 19 -7.22 -13.32 9.15
C TYR A 19 -6.17 -14.15 8.41
N GLU A 20 -6.41 -14.50 7.15
CA GLU A 20 -5.43 -15.23 6.34
C GLU A 20 -4.16 -14.41 6.09
N ILE A 21 -4.30 -13.11 5.81
CA ILE A 21 -3.16 -12.19 5.65
C ILE A 21 -2.36 -12.14 6.95
N ALA A 22 -3.02 -11.99 8.11
CA ALA A 22 -2.36 -12.00 9.42
C ALA A 22 -1.54 -13.28 9.62
N ARG A 23 -2.17 -14.43 9.35
CA ARG A 23 -1.54 -15.75 9.52
C ARG A 23 -0.33 -15.95 8.61
N GLN A 24 -0.42 -15.53 7.35
CA GLN A 24 0.64 -15.77 6.36
C GLN A 24 1.76 -14.74 6.43
N SER A 25 1.45 -13.46 6.67
CA SER A 25 2.46 -12.39 6.83
C SER A 25 3.19 -12.43 8.18
N GLY A 26 2.68 -13.20 9.16
CA GLY A 26 3.22 -13.23 10.52
C GLY A 26 3.01 -11.92 11.28
N ILE A 27 1.92 -11.22 10.98
CA ILE A 27 1.47 -10.00 11.66
C ILE A 27 0.23 -10.34 12.48
N ALA A 28 0.17 -9.84 13.71
CA ALA A 28 -1.01 -10.06 14.54
C ALA A 28 -2.28 -9.50 13.88
N GLN A 29 -3.37 -10.28 13.88
CA GLN A 29 -4.65 -9.86 13.29
C GLN A 29 -5.16 -8.54 13.89
N SER A 30 -4.99 -8.33 15.20
CA SER A 30 -5.37 -7.09 15.89
C SER A 30 -4.58 -5.87 15.40
N VAL A 31 -3.33 -6.07 14.94
CA VAL A 31 -2.54 -4.99 14.32
C VAL A 31 -3.09 -4.65 12.95
N LEU A 32 -3.36 -5.66 12.10
CA LEU A 32 -3.95 -5.43 10.78
C LEU A 32 -5.34 -4.80 10.87
N ALA A 33 -6.20 -5.25 11.81
CA ALA A 33 -7.53 -4.70 12.00
C ALA A 33 -7.49 -3.21 12.34
N ARG A 34 -6.68 -2.82 13.33
CA ARG A 34 -6.50 -1.40 13.71
C ARG A 34 -5.84 -0.57 12.62
N PHE A 35 -4.90 -1.16 11.87
CA PHE A 35 -4.25 -0.46 10.76
C PHE A 35 -5.23 -0.14 9.64
N VAL A 36 -6.03 -1.13 9.20
CA VAL A 36 -7.08 -0.95 8.19
C VAL A 36 -8.13 0.06 8.66
N ALA A 37 -8.52 0.01 9.94
CA ALA A 37 -9.43 0.99 10.54
C ALA A 37 -8.85 2.41 10.69
N GLY A 38 -7.57 2.62 10.38
CA GLY A 38 -6.91 3.92 10.51
C GLY A 38 -6.53 4.32 11.94
N GLU A 39 -6.69 3.42 12.91
CA GLU A 39 -6.45 3.67 14.34
C GLU A 39 -4.97 3.61 14.72
N THR A 40 -4.14 2.95 13.90
CA THR A 40 -2.71 2.81 14.16
C THR A 40 -1.88 2.85 12.88
N SER A 41 -0.58 3.12 13.04
CA SER A 41 0.43 2.97 12.00
C SER A 41 1.16 1.65 12.15
N LEU A 42 1.76 1.14 11.06
CA LEU A 42 2.62 -0.03 11.13
C LEU A 42 4.07 0.36 11.44
N SER A 43 4.77 -0.50 12.16
CA SER A 43 6.23 -0.45 12.23
C SER A 43 6.84 -0.85 10.89
N MET A 44 8.06 -0.40 10.60
CA MET A 44 8.77 -0.77 9.36
C MET A 44 8.91 -2.29 9.19
N ALA A 45 9.15 -3.02 10.29
CA ALA A 45 9.21 -4.49 10.25
C ALA A 45 7.88 -5.14 9.78
N ASN A 46 6.73 -4.56 10.15
CA ASN A 46 5.43 -5.05 9.67
C ASN A 46 5.13 -4.59 8.25
N VAL A 47 5.64 -3.43 7.84
CA VAL A 47 5.58 -2.97 6.44
C VAL A 47 6.34 -3.93 5.55
N GLU A 48 7.59 -4.27 5.89
CA GLU A 48 8.42 -5.23 5.14
C GLU A 48 7.71 -6.58 4.99
N LYS A 49 7.12 -7.10 6.08
CA LYS A 49 6.32 -8.34 6.04
C LYS A 49 5.15 -8.28 5.06
N LEU A 50 4.40 -7.18 5.03
CA LEU A 50 3.28 -7.01 4.10
C LEU A 50 3.78 -6.88 2.66
N VAL A 51 4.83 -6.09 2.44
CA VAL A 51 5.45 -5.89 1.13
C VAL A 51 5.95 -7.22 0.58
N SER A 52 6.65 -8.03 1.39
CA SER A 52 7.08 -9.38 1.00
C SER A 52 5.90 -10.33 0.78
N TYR A 53 4.87 -10.29 1.63
CA TYR A 53 3.68 -11.14 1.49
C TYR A 53 2.89 -10.86 0.21
N PHE A 54 2.77 -9.59 -0.18
CA PHE A 54 2.07 -9.17 -1.39
C PHE A 54 2.97 -9.05 -2.61
N GLU A 55 4.26 -9.43 -2.50
CA GLU A 55 5.26 -9.33 -3.57
C GLU A 55 5.32 -7.93 -4.18
N LEU A 56 5.25 -6.91 -3.33
CA LEU A 56 5.29 -5.50 -3.74
C LEU A 56 6.72 -4.98 -3.80
N GLU A 57 6.92 -3.97 -4.64
CA GLU A 57 8.18 -3.23 -4.73
C GLU A 57 7.95 -1.72 -4.60
N LEU A 58 8.91 -1.03 -3.98
CA LEU A 58 8.90 0.43 -3.92
C LEU A 58 9.41 1.00 -5.24
N THR A 59 8.59 1.81 -5.90
CA THR A 59 8.92 2.42 -7.19
C THR A 59 8.79 3.95 -7.15
N GLU A 60 9.52 4.63 -8.03
CA GLU A 60 9.37 6.07 -8.20
C GLU A 60 7.98 6.41 -8.73
N ARG A 61 7.31 7.39 -8.13
CA ARG A 61 6.08 7.92 -8.70
C ARG A 61 6.38 8.57 -10.05
N PRO A 62 5.60 8.29 -11.12
CA PRO A 62 5.80 8.96 -12.40
C PRO A 62 5.66 10.47 -12.22
N LYS A 63 6.70 11.22 -12.61
CA LYS A 63 6.65 12.68 -12.70
C LYS A 63 5.66 13.00 -13.81
N GLY A 64 4.48 13.54 -13.45
CA GLY A 64 3.42 13.85 -14.41
C GLY A 64 3.99 14.58 -15.64
N LYS A 65 3.62 14.12 -16.84
CA LYS A 65 4.02 14.80 -18.08
C LYS A 65 3.56 16.26 -17.97
N LYS A 66 4.49 17.20 -17.86
CA LYS A 66 4.18 18.62 -18.10
C LYS A 66 3.56 18.66 -19.49
N HIS A 67 2.29 19.05 -19.60
CA HIS A 67 1.70 19.34 -20.90
C HIS A 67 2.58 20.41 -21.56
N ARG A 68 3.42 20.01 -22.51
CA ARG A 68 4.13 20.93 -23.37
C ARG A 68 3.03 21.61 -24.18
N GLY A 69 2.70 22.84 -23.80
CA GLY A 69 1.73 23.67 -24.50
C GLY A 69 2.04 23.63 -25.99
N LYS A 70 1.04 23.27 -26.78
CA LYS A 70 1.11 23.32 -28.23
C LYS A 70 1.15 24.80 -28.59
N THR A 71 2.35 25.35 -28.79
CA THR A 71 2.51 26.71 -29.31
C THR A 71 2.02 26.70 -30.74
N ASP A 72 0.80 27.18 -30.92
CA ASP A 72 0.20 27.55 -32.20
C ASP A 72 1.18 28.51 -32.91
N SER A 73 1.61 28.15 -34.11
CA SER A 73 2.44 28.99 -34.99
C SER A 73 1.73 29.02 -36.32
N ARG A 74 0.93 30.07 -36.53
CA ARG A 74 0.40 30.49 -37.83
C ARG A 74 1.45 31.25 -38.63
#